data_AF-A0A2G6FK05-F1
#
_entry.id   AF-A0A2G6FK05-F1
#
_cell.length_a   1.000
_cell.length_b   1.000
_cell.length_c   1.000
_cell.angle_alpha   90.00
_cell.angle_beta   90.00
_cell.angle_gamma   90.00
#
_symmetry.space_group_name_H-M   'P 1'
#
loop_
_entity.id
_entity.type
_entity.pdbx_description
1 polymer ?
#
loop_
_entity_poly.entity_id
_entity_poly.type
_entity_poly.pdbx_seq_one_letter_code
_entity_poly.pdbx_strand_id
1 'polypeptide(L)'
;MARTVCELSFSLNRQIGLLINRVGKIETLIVGTYDGIMIPSLGHQRADGGRLRGLRLIHTHFAGEVIDDEDLMDLLFLRLDMLSVIVVDNDGLPAQMHSVHLLPNEKNGKPWQFLEPVHPARQQESFTEFISALETEFSRNATTRAVAGAVDRAILVSVSTEPKYLAEESMNELVELAKSDNVVVLDTVIQHRRKVNPRLILGKGKLADIMIKALQLNANLLIFNQELNPSQIRSITDFTDLRVIDRTQLILDIFASRAQSKEGKLQIEMAQLKYMLPRLSSRDDALSRLTGGIGARGPGETRLEIDRRRINDRLARLAKELKNVGKQRYRRRVKRRKNDLPVLSLVGYTNAGKSTLLNTLTDSDIFAEDKLFATLDPTSRRLRFPRDVEVIVTDTVG
;
A
#
# COMPACT_ATOMS: atom_id res chain seq x y z
N MET A 1 18.67 9.17 -30.94
CA MET A 1 17.58 9.40 -29.96
C MET A 1 17.62 10.81 -29.40
N ALA A 2 18.63 11.21 -28.61
CA ALA A 2 18.71 12.54 -27.98
C ALA A 2 18.43 13.69 -28.96
N ARG A 3 19.15 13.73 -30.10
CA ARG A 3 18.94 14.73 -31.16
C ARG A 3 17.48 14.84 -31.60
N THR A 4 16.85 13.71 -31.96
CA THR A 4 15.45 13.67 -32.41
C THR A 4 14.48 14.17 -31.33
N VAL A 5 14.73 13.82 -30.06
CA VAL A 5 13.87 14.26 -28.94
C VAL A 5 14.01 15.78 -28.74
N CYS A 6 15.22 16.33 -28.80
CA CYS A 6 15.47 17.77 -28.71
C CYS A 6 14.83 18.54 -29.87
N GLU A 7 15.00 18.08 -31.11
CA GLU A 7 14.40 18.72 -32.30
C GLU A 7 12.86 18.74 -32.22
N LEU A 8 12.26 17.62 -31.77
CA LEU A 8 10.81 17.55 -31.56
C LEU A 8 10.36 18.44 -30.39
N SER A 9 11.10 18.43 -29.29
CA SER A 9 10.80 19.26 -28.12
C SER A 9 10.83 20.75 -28.49
N PHE A 10 11.86 21.18 -29.22
CA PHE A 10 12.02 22.53 -29.72
C PHE A 10 10.91 22.95 -30.68
N SER A 11 10.60 22.12 -31.69
CA SER A 11 9.55 22.44 -32.66
C SER A 11 8.14 22.48 -32.05
N LEU A 12 7.89 21.69 -31.00
CA LEU A 12 6.63 21.69 -30.27
C LEU A 12 6.58 22.76 -29.18
N ASN A 13 7.72 23.37 -28.83
CA ASN A 13 7.88 24.23 -27.65
C ASN A 13 7.37 23.58 -26.36
N ARG A 14 7.65 22.28 -26.19
CA ARG A 14 7.18 21.45 -25.07
C ARG A 14 8.26 20.45 -24.67
N GLN A 15 8.39 20.17 -23.37
CA GLN A 15 9.27 19.12 -22.89
C GLN A 15 8.77 17.74 -23.35
N ILE A 16 9.70 16.85 -23.69
CA ILE A 16 9.42 15.48 -24.08
C ILE A 16 10.15 14.56 -23.10
N GLY A 17 9.39 13.67 -22.46
CA GLY A 17 9.89 12.64 -21.55
C GLY A 17 9.81 11.25 -22.16
N LEU A 18 10.79 10.41 -21.87
CA LEU A 18 10.87 9.01 -22.27
C LEU A 18 11.11 8.15 -21.03
N LEU A 19 10.21 7.20 -20.78
CA LEU A 19 10.47 6.11 -19.85
C LEU A 19 11.00 4.92 -20.62
N ILE A 20 12.23 4.53 -20.28
CA ILE A 20 12.99 3.52 -21.00
C ILE A 20 13.33 2.39 -20.03
N ASN A 21 13.04 1.15 -20.43
CA ASN A 21 13.40 -0.01 -19.64
C ASN A 21 14.90 -0.37 -19.78
N ARG A 22 15.39 -1.31 -18.97
CA ARG A 22 16.81 -1.72 -18.95
C ARG A 22 17.33 -2.30 -20.27
N VAL A 23 16.46 -2.80 -21.14
CA VAL A 23 16.81 -3.33 -22.47
C VAL A 23 16.88 -2.20 -23.51
N GLY A 24 16.53 -0.97 -23.13
CA GLY A 24 16.56 0.21 -24.01
C GLY A 24 15.26 0.45 -24.78
N LYS A 25 14.19 -0.32 -24.50
CA LYS A 25 12.88 -0.12 -25.13
C LYS A 25 12.15 1.03 -24.43
N ILE A 26 11.55 1.92 -25.23
CA ILE A 26 10.68 2.99 -24.74
C ILE A 26 9.34 2.37 -24.34
N GLU A 27 9.02 2.41 -23.05
CA GLU A 27 7.74 1.95 -22.51
C GLU A 27 6.69 3.05 -22.59
N THR A 28 7.09 4.33 -22.44
CA THR A 28 6.15 5.45 -22.47
C THR A 28 6.83 6.71 -23.00
N LEU A 29 6.13 7.39 -23.91
CA LEU A 29 6.43 8.75 -24.38
C LEU A 29 5.51 9.73 -23.63
N ILE A 30 6.09 10.80 -23.09
CA ILE A 30 5.41 11.85 -22.34
C ILE A 30 5.62 13.16 -23.08
N VAL A 31 4.54 13.92 -23.28
CA VAL A 31 4.62 15.28 -23.84
C VAL A 31 4.14 16.26 -22.78
N GLY A 32 5.09 16.94 -22.15
CA GLY A 32 4.89 17.88 -21.05
C GLY A 32 4.44 19.27 -21.51
N THR A 33 4.54 20.25 -20.64
CA THR A 33 4.43 21.68 -20.97
C THR A 33 5.81 22.24 -21.26
N TYR A 34 5.94 23.56 -21.39
CA TYR A 34 7.24 24.21 -21.44
C TYR A 34 8.00 24.08 -20.10
N ASP A 35 7.26 24.16 -18.99
CA ASP A 35 7.80 24.24 -17.63
C ASP A 35 7.90 22.90 -16.89
N GLY A 36 7.43 21.79 -17.46
CA GLY A 36 7.55 20.50 -16.79
C GLY A 36 6.87 19.33 -17.49
N ILE A 37 7.07 18.14 -16.95
CA ILE A 37 6.46 16.88 -17.40
C ILE A 37 5.61 16.27 -16.30
N MET A 38 4.47 15.69 -16.67
CA MET A 38 3.66 14.91 -15.75
C MET A 38 3.88 13.43 -16.05
N ILE A 39 4.55 12.73 -15.14
CA ILE A 39 4.78 11.28 -15.29
C ILE A 39 3.45 10.55 -15.05
N PRO A 40 2.99 9.71 -16.01
CA PRO A 40 1.78 8.94 -15.82
C PRO A 40 1.96 7.91 -14.71
N SER A 41 0.85 7.46 -14.10
CA SER A 41 0.91 6.37 -13.13
C SER A 41 1.49 5.13 -13.79
N LEU A 42 2.60 4.65 -13.26
CA LEU A 42 3.29 3.48 -13.75
C LEU A 42 2.74 2.25 -13.00
N GLY A 43 2.55 1.13 -13.71
CA GLY A 43 1.98 -0.09 -13.13
C GLY A 43 2.79 -0.62 -11.93
N HIS A 44 2.14 -1.43 -11.08
CA HIS A 44 2.75 -2.03 -9.89
C HIS A 44 3.74 -3.18 -10.19
N GLN A 45 3.95 -3.53 -11.47
CA GLN A 45 4.93 -4.54 -11.84
C GLN A 45 6.34 -3.96 -11.70
N ARG A 46 7.00 -4.38 -10.62
CA ARG A 46 8.45 -4.22 -10.47
C ARG A 46 9.12 -5.18 -11.46
N ALA A 47 10.25 -4.78 -12.02
CA ALA A 47 11.16 -5.74 -12.64
C ALA A 47 11.52 -6.82 -11.61
N ASP A 48 11.49 -8.09 -12.02
CA ASP A 48 11.65 -9.27 -11.16
C ASP A 48 12.72 -9.09 -10.07
N GLY A 49 12.30 -8.96 -8.82
CA GLY A 49 13.17 -8.92 -7.65
C GLY A 49 14.04 -7.67 -7.45
N GLY A 50 13.96 -6.67 -8.34
CA GLY A 50 14.76 -5.43 -8.28
C GLY A 50 14.23 -4.41 -7.26
N ARG A 51 15.14 -3.63 -6.65
CA ARG A 51 14.78 -2.55 -5.71
C ARG A 51 14.38 -1.25 -6.41
N LEU A 52 14.96 -1.03 -7.57
CA LEU A 52 14.63 0.05 -8.47
C LEU A 52 13.60 -0.46 -9.48
N ARG A 53 12.90 0.46 -10.14
CA ARG A 53 11.75 0.12 -10.97
C ARG A 53 12.10 -0.67 -12.23
N GLY A 54 13.35 -0.60 -12.69
CA GLY A 54 13.74 -1.09 -14.00
C GLY A 54 13.49 -0.08 -15.12
N LEU A 55 13.17 1.17 -14.76
CA LEU A 55 12.86 2.25 -15.68
C LEU A 55 13.76 3.45 -15.40
N ARG A 56 14.33 4.04 -16.45
CA ARG A 56 14.93 5.37 -16.41
C ARG A 56 14.05 6.38 -17.09
N LEU A 57 13.99 7.59 -16.56
CA LEU A 57 13.35 8.74 -17.18
C LEU A 57 14.39 9.60 -17.88
N ILE A 58 14.17 9.91 -19.15
CA ILE A 58 14.95 10.91 -19.88
C ILE A 58 13.99 11.97 -20.38
N HIS A 59 14.17 13.24 -19.99
CA HIS A 59 13.35 14.34 -20.52
C HIS A 59 14.17 15.53 -20.97
N THR A 60 13.56 16.39 -21.78
CA THR A 60 14.18 17.62 -22.28
C THR A 60 13.81 18.81 -21.42
N HIS A 61 14.73 19.78 -21.32
CA HIS A 61 14.49 21.04 -20.62
C HIS A 61 15.03 22.23 -21.43
N PHE A 62 14.34 23.38 -21.34
CA PHE A 62 14.71 24.62 -22.02
C PHE A 62 15.37 25.58 -21.02
N ALA A 63 16.72 25.57 -20.94
CA ALA A 63 17.60 26.47 -20.15
C ALA A 63 17.30 26.64 -18.62
N GLY A 64 18.32 26.51 -17.75
CA GLY A 64 18.20 26.79 -16.30
C GLY A 64 18.80 25.72 -15.38
N GLU A 65 18.48 25.75 -14.08
CA GLU A 65 18.74 24.62 -13.16
C GLU A 65 18.13 23.36 -13.76
N VAL A 66 18.95 22.32 -13.91
CA VAL A 66 18.68 21.28 -14.93
C VAL A 66 17.85 20.13 -14.37
N ILE A 67 17.84 19.93 -13.06
CA ILE A 67 17.03 18.93 -12.35
C ILE A 67 16.52 19.62 -11.10
N ASP A 68 15.20 19.73 -10.96
CA ASP A 68 14.57 20.43 -9.84
C ASP A 68 14.16 19.49 -8.69
N ASP A 69 13.56 20.06 -7.64
CA ASP A 69 13.06 19.26 -6.51
C ASP A 69 11.89 18.34 -6.92
N GLU A 70 11.13 18.66 -7.98
CA GLU A 70 10.05 17.81 -8.47
C GLU A 70 10.62 16.55 -9.13
N ASP A 71 11.64 16.70 -9.97
CA ASP A 71 12.39 15.61 -10.59
C ASP A 71 13.01 14.68 -9.55
N LEU A 72 13.63 15.24 -8.50
CA LEU A 72 14.23 14.45 -7.41
C LEU A 72 13.17 13.68 -6.61
N MET A 73 12.01 14.29 -6.40
CA MET A 73 10.88 13.63 -5.75
C MET A 73 10.33 12.52 -6.62
N ASP A 74 10.21 12.72 -7.93
CA ASP A 74 9.76 11.70 -8.88
C ASP A 74 10.74 10.52 -8.94
N LEU A 75 12.06 10.79 -9.00
CA LEU A 75 13.09 9.75 -8.90
C LEU A 75 12.90 8.89 -7.64
N LEU A 76 12.67 9.53 -6.48
CA LEU A 76 12.53 8.85 -5.19
C LEU A 76 11.21 8.09 -5.06
N PHE A 77 10.09 8.75 -5.37
CA PHE A 77 8.74 8.23 -5.18
C PHE A 77 8.42 7.10 -6.16
N LEU A 78 8.88 7.23 -7.41
CA LEU A 78 8.73 6.21 -8.44
C LEU A 78 9.87 5.17 -8.41
N ARG A 79 10.88 5.38 -7.57
CA ARG A 79 12.10 4.54 -7.46
C ARG A 79 12.74 4.26 -8.82
N LEU A 80 12.85 5.27 -9.66
CA LEU A 80 13.44 5.12 -10.99
C LEU A 80 14.90 4.69 -10.88
N ASP A 81 15.36 3.92 -11.86
CA ASP A 81 16.76 3.50 -11.95
C ASP A 81 17.67 4.72 -12.07
N MET A 82 17.24 5.71 -12.87
CA MET A 82 17.94 6.97 -13.10
C MET A 82 16.96 8.00 -13.69
N LEU A 83 17.18 9.28 -13.39
CA LEU A 83 16.55 10.40 -14.06
C LEU A 83 17.62 11.18 -14.81
N SER A 84 17.33 11.59 -16.04
CA SER A 84 18.24 12.37 -16.87
C SER A 84 17.53 13.48 -17.62
N VAL A 85 18.10 14.66 -17.56
CA VAL A 85 17.61 15.84 -18.27
C VAL A 85 18.59 16.21 -19.36
N ILE A 86 18.09 16.36 -20.58
CA ILE A 86 18.85 16.84 -21.74
C ILE A 86 18.49 18.31 -21.96
N VAL A 87 19.49 19.18 -21.83
CA VAL A 87 19.32 20.61 -22.16
C VAL A 87 19.20 20.77 -23.67
N VAL A 88 18.12 21.42 -24.09
CA VAL A 88 17.89 21.81 -25.48
C VAL A 88 18.48 23.21 -25.67
N ASP A 89 19.37 23.37 -26.65
CA ASP A 89 19.92 24.67 -27.00
C ASP A 89 18.98 25.49 -27.91
N ASN A 90 19.40 26.71 -28.25
CA ASN A 90 18.62 27.63 -29.09
C ASN A 90 18.42 27.13 -30.53
N ASP A 91 19.21 26.13 -30.96
CA ASP A 91 19.13 25.52 -32.28
C ASP A 91 18.31 24.22 -32.26
N GLY A 92 17.73 23.85 -31.10
CA GLY A 92 16.97 22.62 -30.92
C GLY A 92 17.83 21.37 -30.82
N LEU A 93 19.14 21.52 -30.59
CA LEU A 93 20.10 20.45 -30.45
C LEU A 93 20.39 20.12 -28.98
N PRO A 94 20.85 18.89 -28.68
CA PRO A 94 21.22 18.50 -27.34
C PRO A 94 22.54 19.18 -26.91
N ALA A 95 22.52 19.89 -25.79
CA ALA A 95 23.71 20.45 -25.16
C ALA A 95 24.28 19.48 -24.11
N GLN A 96 24.07 19.76 -22.81
CA GLN A 96 24.50 18.89 -21.72
C GLN A 96 23.36 18.00 -21.23
N MET A 97 23.71 16.77 -20.83
CA MET A 97 22.83 15.86 -20.12
C MET A 97 23.25 15.79 -18.65
N HIS A 98 22.29 16.03 -17.76
CA HIS A 98 22.46 15.94 -16.33
C HIS A 98 21.72 14.69 -15.86
N SER A 99 22.38 13.87 -15.05
CA SER A 99 21.83 12.60 -14.60
C SER A 99 21.93 12.47 -13.09
N VAL A 100 20.89 11.89 -12.49
CA VAL A 100 20.81 11.63 -11.05
C VAL A 100 20.26 10.22 -10.82
N HIS A 101 20.81 9.54 -9.83
CA HIS A 101 20.39 8.19 -9.45
C HIS A 101 20.24 8.06 -7.93
N LEU A 102 19.47 7.06 -7.50
CA LEU A 102 19.31 6.74 -6.09
C LEU A 102 20.55 6.04 -5.53
N LEU A 103 20.83 6.28 -4.25
CA LEU A 103 21.90 5.64 -3.50
C LEU A 103 21.33 4.62 -2.49
N PRO A 104 22.05 3.51 -2.26
CA PRO A 104 21.66 2.53 -1.25
C PRO A 104 21.78 3.06 0.18
N ASN A 105 22.73 3.97 0.43
CA ASN A 105 22.93 4.67 1.69
C ASN A 105 23.03 6.18 1.41
N GLU A 106 22.52 7.01 2.32
CA GLU A 106 22.64 8.45 2.18
C GLU A 106 24.10 8.90 2.16
N LYS A 107 24.41 9.82 1.25
CA LYS A 107 25.68 10.54 1.20
C LYS A 107 25.39 12.01 1.45
N ASN A 108 25.99 12.59 2.48
CA ASN A 108 25.73 13.97 2.90
C ASN A 108 24.23 14.27 3.18
N GLY A 109 23.50 13.29 3.74
CA GLY A 109 22.06 13.43 4.06
C GLY A 109 21.13 13.42 2.84
N LYS A 110 21.64 13.07 1.64
CA LYS A 110 20.83 12.90 0.44
C LYS A 110 20.87 11.45 -0.03
N PRO A 111 19.72 10.84 -0.38
CA PRO A 111 19.61 9.46 -0.84
C PRO A 111 19.80 9.35 -2.37
N TRP A 112 20.40 10.35 -3.00
CA TRP A 112 20.67 10.39 -4.44
C TRP A 112 22.02 11.05 -4.71
N GLN A 113 22.57 10.79 -5.89
CA GLN A 113 23.82 11.38 -6.36
C GLN A 113 23.70 11.80 -7.81
N PHE A 114 24.26 12.99 -8.10
CA PHE A 114 24.42 13.49 -9.46
C PHE A 114 25.67 12.91 -10.10
N LEU A 115 25.56 12.54 -11.38
CA LEU A 115 26.70 12.22 -12.23
C LEU A 115 27.26 13.51 -12.85
N GLU A 116 28.51 13.45 -13.32
CA GLU A 116 29.10 14.58 -14.05
C GLU A 116 28.30 14.85 -15.33
N PRO A 117 27.95 16.13 -15.62
CA PRO A 117 27.24 16.47 -16.84
C PRO A 117 28.07 16.13 -18.08
N VAL A 118 27.47 15.38 -19.00
CA VAL A 118 28.11 14.96 -20.25
C VAL A 118 27.22 15.24 -21.44
N HIS A 119 27.82 15.50 -22.60
CA HIS A 119 27.05 15.55 -23.84
C HIS A 119 26.51 14.13 -24.16
N PRO A 120 25.24 13.95 -24.58
CA PRO A 120 24.65 12.62 -24.81
C PRO A 120 25.47 11.70 -25.74
N ALA A 121 26.18 12.28 -26.72
CA ALA A 121 27.04 11.52 -27.63
C ALA A 121 28.39 11.06 -27.03
N ARG A 122 28.75 11.55 -25.83
CA ARG A 122 30.01 11.24 -25.14
C ARG A 122 29.81 10.32 -23.93
N GLN A 123 28.65 9.70 -23.79
CA GLN A 123 28.40 8.74 -22.73
C GLN A 123 29.17 7.45 -23.01
N GLN A 124 30.24 7.20 -22.24
CA GLN A 124 31.13 6.05 -22.44
C GLN A 124 30.78 4.87 -21.53
N GLU A 125 30.08 5.12 -20.42
CA GLU A 125 29.74 4.07 -19.44
C GLU A 125 28.49 3.29 -19.85
N SER A 126 28.55 1.97 -19.64
CA SER A 126 27.40 1.08 -19.85
C SER A 126 26.36 1.30 -18.76
N PHE A 127 25.22 1.89 -19.12
CA PHE A 127 24.09 2.09 -18.20
C PHE A 127 23.66 0.77 -17.52
N THR A 128 23.65 -0.33 -18.27
CA THR A 128 23.23 -1.64 -17.75
C THR A 128 24.20 -2.17 -16.71
N GLU A 129 25.51 -2.00 -16.92
CA GLU A 129 26.53 -2.39 -15.93
C GLU A 129 26.45 -1.52 -14.68
N PHE A 130 26.27 -0.21 -14.86
CA PHE A 130 26.10 0.74 -13.76
C PHE A 130 24.91 0.39 -12.86
N ILE A 131 23.72 0.18 -13.44
CA ILE A 131 22.53 -0.19 -12.67
C ILE A 131 22.68 -1.57 -12.02
N SER A 132 23.29 -2.54 -12.71
CA SER A 132 23.56 -3.86 -12.14
C SER A 132 24.49 -3.78 -10.90
N ALA A 133 25.52 -2.93 -10.96
CA ALA A 133 26.40 -2.67 -9.81
C ALA A 133 25.63 -2.01 -8.66
N LEU A 134 24.82 -0.97 -8.93
CA LEU A 134 23.98 -0.33 -7.92
C LEU A 134 23.00 -1.31 -7.28
N GLU A 135 22.30 -2.13 -8.07
CA GLU A 135 21.39 -3.15 -7.52
C GLU A 135 22.11 -4.18 -6.66
N THR A 136 23.35 -4.52 -7.02
CA THR A 136 24.19 -5.39 -6.21
C THR A 136 24.52 -4.74 -4.87
N GLU A 137 24.83 -3.44 -4.82
CA GLU A 137 25.04 -2.71 -3.57
C GLU A 137 23.77 -2.64 -2.72
N PHE A 138 22.64 -2.32 -3.35
CA PHE A 138 21.32 -2.38 -2.74
C PHE A 138 21.06 -3.77 -2.13
N SER A 139 21.41 -4.85 -2.84
CA SER A 139 21.21 -6.23 -2.41
C SER A 139 22.18 -6.69 -1.31
N ARG A 140 23.43 -6.19 -1.30
CA ARG A 140 24.41 -6.45 -0.24
C ARG A 140 24.00 -5.84 1.10
N ASN A 141 23.45 -4.62 1.08
CA ASN A 141 22.83 -4.03 2.28
C ASN A 141 21.58 -4.81 2.75
N ALA A 142 20.98 -5.63 1.87
CA ALA A 142 19.83 -6.49 2.19
C ALA A 142 20.21 -7.79 2.88
N THR A 143 21.31 -8.42 2.45
CA THR A 143 21.63 -9.83 2.77
C THR A 143 22.01 -10.02 4.23
N THR A 144 22.45 -8.97 4.93
CA THR A 144 22.54 -8.96 6.39
C THR A 144 21.18 -9.04 7.11
N ARG A 145 20.05 -8.91 6.38
CA ARG A 145 18.66 -8.91 6.91
C ARG A 145 17.72 -9.90 6.22
N ALA A 146 18.12 -10.55 5.13
CA ALA A 146 17.25 -11.37 4.28
C ALA A 146 17.49 -12.87 4.49
N VAL A 147 16.95 -13.43 5.59
CA VAL A 147 16.76 -14.89 5.73
C VAL A 147 15.27 -15.25 5.88
N ALA A 148 14.33 -14.30 5.90
CA ALA A 148 12.91 -14.60 5.98
C ALA A 148 12.23 -14.39 4.61
N GLY A 149 11.44 -15.40 4.18
CA GLY A 149 10.78 -15.49 2.88
C GLY A 149 9.74 -14.40 2.57
N ALA A 150 8.75 -14.73 1.73
CA ALA A 150 7.72 -13.85 1.14
C ALA A 150 6.75 -13.21 2.16
N VAL A 151 7.28 -12.52 3.15
CA VAL A 151 6.57 -11.88 4.25
C VAL A 151 6.55 -10.38 4.01
N ASP A 152 5.40 -9.73 4.22
CA ASP A 152 5.29 -8.30 4.05
C ASP A 152 6.12 -7.55 5.11
N ARG A 153 6.81 -6.51 4.67
CA ARG A 153 7.75 -5.72 5.48
C ARG A 153 7.29 -4.27 5.50
N ALA A 154 6.78 -3.83 6.65
CA ALA A 154 6.06 -2.58 6.77
C ALA A 154 6.82 -1.51 7.55
N ILE A 155 6.60 -0.26 7.15
CA ILE A 155 6.76 0.90 8.03
C ILE A 155 5.39 1.31 8.53
N LEU A 156 5.25 1.44 9.85
CA LEU A 156 4.01 1.89 10.48
C LEU A 156 4.03 3.41 10.62
N VAL A 157 2.91 4.04 10.31
CA VAL A 157 2.78 5.50 10.30
C VAL A 157 1.57 5.90 11.12
N SER A 158 1.76 6.81 12.06
CA SER A 158 0.68 7.40 12.85
C SER A 158 0.78 8.91 12.84
N VAL A 159 -0.34 9.57 12.52
CA VAL A 159 -0.50 11.02 12.66
C VAL A 159 -1.48 11.28 13.78
N SER A 160 -0.99 11.83 14.89
CA SER A 160 -1.80 12.03 16.10
C SER A 160 -1.87 13.49 16.51
N THR A 161 -3.04 13.89 17.01
CA THR A 161 -3.29 15.13 17.75
C THR A 161 -3.32 14.88 19.26
N GLU A 162 -3.34 13.62 19.69
CA GLU A 162 -3.40 13.21 21.08
C GLU A 162 -2.05 13.46 21.80
N PRO A 163 -2.05 13.48 23.15
CA PRO A 163 -0.84 13.40 23.94
C PRO A 163 0.08 12.27 23.49
N LYS A 164 1.39 12.51 23.61
CA LYS A 164 2.43 11.60 23.14
C LYS A 164 2.28 10.17 23.66
N TYR A 165 1.92 10.01 24.94
CA TYR A 165 1.76 8.69 25.55
C TYR A 165 0.63 7.86 24.89
N LEU A 166 -0.51 8.48 24.57
CA LEU A 166 -1.62 7.80 23.88
C LEU A 166 -1.26 7.46 22.44
N ALA A 167 -0.51 8.34 21.77
CA ALA A 167 -0.03 8.09 20.41
C ALA A 167 0.95 6.90 20.37
N GLU A 168 1.82 6.78 21.38
CA GLU A 168 2.74 5.65 21.55
C GLU A 168 2.01 4.35 21.90
N GLU A 169 1.03 4.39 22.80
CA GLU A 169 0.20 3.22 23.14
C GLU A 169 -0.56 2.71 21.91
N SER A 170 -1.19 3.61 21.15
CA SER A 170 -1.88 3.25 19.92
C SER A 170 -0.95 2.71 18.84
N MET A 171 0.30 3.20 18.77
CA MET A 171 1.32 2.66 17.87
C MET A 171 1.76 1.26 18.30
N ASN A 172 1.97 1.03 19.60
CA ASN A 172 2.31 -0.29 20.13
C ASN A 172 1.21 -1.32 19.82
N GLU A 173 -0.05 -0.92 19.94
CA GLU A 173 -1.17 -1.76 19.53
C GLU A 173 -1.14 -2.05 18.02
N LEU A 174 -0.84 -1.07 17.18
CA LEU A 174 -0.70 -1.29 15.73
C LEU A 174 0.45 -2.24 15.39
N VAL A 175 1.55 -2.19 16.15
CA VAL A 175 2.66 -3.16 16.03
C VAL A 175 2.16 -4.57 16.30
N GLU A 176 1.38 -4.77 17.37
CA GLU A 176 0.79 -6.09 17.69
C GLU A 176 -0.21 -6.55 16.62
N LEU A 177 -1.00 -5.64 16.03
CA LEU A 177 -1.89 -5.96 14.91
C LEU A 177 -1.08 -6.42 13.69
N ALA A 178 -0.02 -5.71 13.33
CA ALA A 178 0.83 -6.07 12.20
C ALA A 178 1.48 -7.46 12.42
N LYS A 179 1.97 -7.74 13.63
CA LYS A 179 2.50 -9.06 14.01
C LYS A 179 1.44 -10.17 13.89
N SER A 180 0.20 -9.90 14.30
CA SER A 180 -0.92 -10.85 14.15
C SER A 180 -1.20 -11.26 12.71
N ASP A 181 -0.92 -10.38 11.75
CA ASP A 181 -1.06 -10.59 10.30
C ASP A 181 0.24 -11.11 9.64
N ASN A 182 1.21 -11.55 10.44
CA ASN A 182 2.56 -11.93 10.00
C ASN A 182 3.31 -10.83 9.24
N VAL A 183 3.06 -9.54 9.51
CA VAL A 183 3.81 -8.44 8.91
C VAL A 183 5.06 -8.12 9.74
N VAL A 184 6.22 -8.03 9.10
CA VAL A 184 7.48 -7.62 9.73
C VAL A 184 7.53 -6.11 9.83
N VAL A 185 7.45 -5.58 11.05
CA VAL A 185 7.59 -4.14 11.31
C VAL A 185 9.07 -3.75 11.28
N LEU A 186 9.43 -2.86 10.35
CA LEU A 186 10.80 -2.39 10.15
C LEU A 186 11.10 -1.08 10.85
N ASP A 187 10.12 -0.18 10.91
CA ASP A 187 10.22 1.12 11.59
C ASP A 187 8.81 1.62 11.93
N THR A 188 8.75 2.54 12.89
CA THR A 188 7.52 3.22 13.31
C THR A 188 7.72 4.74 13.26
N VAL A 189 6.81 5.44 12.61
CA VAL A 189 6.87 6.89 12.45
C VAL A 189 5.63 7.51 13.07
N ILE A 190 5.83 8.27 14.15
CA ILE A 190 4.77 9.06 14.79
C ILE A 190 4.98 10.53 14.47
N GLN A 191 4.03 11.13 13.78
CA GLN A 191 3.99 12.56 13.50
C GLN A 191 2.92 13.23 14.37
N HIS A 192 3.37 14.07 15.31
CA HIS A 192 2.45 14.90 16.08
C HIS A 192 2.06 16.14 15.28
N ARG A 193 0.76 16.48 15.29
CA ARG A 193 0.22 17.70 14.66
C ARG A 193 -0.85 18.31 15.54
N ARG A 194 -1.01 19.63 15.45
CA ARG A 194 -2.14 20.34 16.10
C ARG A 194 -3.49 20.08 15.41
N LYS A 195 -3.47 19.82 14.10
CA LYS A 195 -4.64 19.48 13.29
C LYS A 195 -4.23 18.57 12.14
N VAL A 196 -4.99 17.51 11.91
CA VAL A 196 -4.78 16.62 10.76
C VAL A 196 -5.26 17.34 9.49
N ASN A 197 -4.43 17.36 8.45
CA ASN A 197 -4.83 17.94 7.18
C ASN A 197 -5.78 16.95 6.46
N PRO A 198 -7.00 17.40 6.08
CA PRO A 198 -8.03 16.52 5.54
C PRO A 198 -7.70 15.94 4.16
N ARG A 199 -6.84 16.61 3.38
CA ARG A 199 -6.43 16.20 2.03
C ARG A 199 -5.14 15.37 2.05
N LEU A 200 -4.19 15.75 2.90
CA LEU A 200 -2.87 15.12 3.01
C LEU A 200 -2.60 14.79 4.48
N ILE A 201 -2.77 13.53 4.87
CA ILE A 201 -2.53 13.10 6.26
C ILE A 201 -1.09 13.47 6.69
N LEU A 202 -0.13 13.35 5.78
CA LEU A 202 1.26 13.78 5.88
C LEU A 202 1.60 14.81 4.79
N GLY A 203 2.50 15.75 5.09
CA GLY A 203 3.03 16.65 4.06
C GLY A 203 4.03 15.94 3.14
N LYS A 204 4.22 16.44 1.91
CA LYS A 204 5.12 15.86 0.88
C LYS A 204 6.51 15.56 1.43
N GLY A 205 7.14 16.51 2.13
CA GLY A 205 8.48 16.30 2.71
C GLY A 205 8.54 15.14 3.70
N LYS A 206 7.54 15.01 4.58
CA LYS A 206 7.52 13.89 5.53
C LYS A 206 7.28 12.54 4.84
N LEU A 207 6.48 12.53 3.77
CA LEU A 207 6.28 11.34 2.96
C LEU A 207 7.58 10.95 2.24
N ALA A 208 8.34 11.93 1.72
CA ALA A 208 9.66 11.71 1.15
C ALA A 208 10.62 11.09 2.19
N ASP A 209 10.70 11.63 3.41
CA ASP A 209 11.52 11.05 4.49
C ASP A 209 11.17 9.57 4.75
N ILE A 210 9.87 9.26 4.79
CA ILE A 210 9.39 7.88 4.99
C ILE A 210 9.78 7.01 3.80
N MET A 211 9.75 7.54 2.58
CA MET A 211 10.13 6.81 1.38
C MET A 211 11.62 6.49 1.32
N ILE A 212 12.47 7.41 1.79
CA ILE A 212 13.90 7.19 1.93
C ILE A 212 14.15 6.03 2.90
N LYS A 213 13.54 6.10 4.09
CA LYS A 213 13.60 5.01 5.07
C LYS A 213 13.08 3.68 4.52
N ALA A 214 11.97 3.71 3.77
CA ALA A 214 11.41 2.52 3.17
C ALA A 214 12.34 1.87 2.15
N LEU A 215 13.09 2.67 1.39
CA LEU A 215 14.08 2.19 0.43
C LEU A 215 15.31 1.60 1.14
N GLN A 216 15.81 2.26 2.20
CA GLN A 216 16.94 1.78 3.01
C GLN A 216 16.61 0.47 3.76
N LEU A 217 15.44 0.42 4.40
CA LEU A 217 15.00 -0.72 5.19
C LEU A 217 14.41 -1.85 4.34
N ASN A 218 14.19 -1.60 3.04
CA ASN A 218 13.54 -2.51 2.11
C ASN A 218 12.10 -2.86 2.54
N ALA A 219 11.32 -1.83 2.85
CA ALA A 219 9.89 -1.94 3.09
C ALA A 219 9.11 -1.99 1.76
N ASN A 220 8.09 -2.86 1.72
CA ASN A 220 7.17 -3.02 0.60
C ASN A 220 5.73 -2.54 0.93
N LEU A 221 5.46 -2.25 2.20
CA LEU A 221 4.15 -1.91 2.74
C LEU A 221 4.23 -0.66 3.64
N LEU A 222 3.25 0.23 3.53
CA LEU A 222 3.00 1.29 4.50
C LEU A 222 1.67 1.01 5.19
N ILE A 223 1.67 1.02 6.52
CA ILE A 223 0.45 0.83 7.33
C ILE A 223 0.18 2.11 8.10
N PHE A 224 -0.99 2.71 7.85
CA PHE A 224 -1.44 3.89 8.57
C PHE A 224 -2.32 3.51 9.76
N ASN A 225 -2.03 4.04 10.94
CA ASN A 225 -2.83 3.78 12.15
C ASN A 225 -4.24 4.38 12.05
N GLN A 226 -4.40 5.50 11.36
CA GLN A 226 -5.69 6.16 11.17
C GLN A 226 -6.41 5.59 9.95
N GLU A 227 -7.75 5.50 10.01
CA GLU A 227 -8.55 5.20 8.82
C GLU A 227 -8.36 6.30 7.78
N LEU A 228 -7.96 5.92 6.58
CA LEU A 228 -7.71 6.85 5.49
C LEU A 228 -9.00 7.04 4.67
N ASN A 229 -9.32 8.30 4.38
CA ASN A 229 -10.39 8.61 3.45
C ASN A 229 -9.94 8.36 2.00
N PRO A 230 -10.88 8.19 1.04
CA PRO A 230 -10.53 7.88 -0.35
C PRO A 230 -9.59 8.91 -1.01
N SER A 231 -9.69 10.19 -0.65
CA SER A 231 -8.82 11.23 -1.19
C SER A 231 -7.40 11.17 -0.62
N GLN A 232 -7.25 10.80 0.65
CA GLN A 232 -5.94 10.58 1.27
C GLN A 232 -5.24 9.36 0.67
N ILE A 233 -5.95 8.23 0.52
CA ILE A 233 -5.40 7.02 -0.11
C ILE A 233 -4.92 7.34 -1.52
N ARG A 234 -5.75 8.00 -2.34
CA ARG A 234 -5.35 8.44 -3.69
C ARG A 234 -4.10 9.31 -3.64
N SER A 235 -4.12 10.37 -2.81
CA SER A 235 -2.99 11.28 -2.73
C SER A 235 -1.70 10.56 -2.33
N ILE A 236 -1.72 9.66 -1.35
CA ILE A 236 -0.51 8.92 -0.93
C ILE A 236 -0.06 8.01 -2.06
N THR A 237 -0.97 7.24 -2.66
CA THR A 237 -0.66 6.31 -3.75
C THR A 237 -0.28 7.01 -5.07
N ASP A 238 -0.55 8.31 -5.23
CA ASP A 238 0.00 9.19 -6.28
C ASP A 238 1.49 9.49 -6.06
N PHE A 239 1.96 9.46 -4.81
CA PHE A 239 3.36 9.71 -4.46
C PHE A 239 4.13 8.42 -4.09
N THR A 240 3.58 7.22 -4.20
CA THR A 240 4.33 6.02 -3.85
C THR A 240 3.85 4.78 -4.60
N ASP A 241 4.80 3.97 -5.05
CA ASP A 241 4.54 2.63 -5.56
C ASP A 241 4.49 1.55 -4.46
N LEU A 242 4.57 1.94 -3.18
CA LEU A 242 4.35 1.00 -2.08
C LEU A 242 2.88 0.66 -1.92
N ARG A 243 2.60 -0.57 -1.48
CA ARG A 243 1.25 -0.93 -1.05
C ARG A 243 0.94 -0.10 0.20
N VAL A 244 -0.21 0.56 0.21
CA VAL A 244 -0.67 1.37 1.35
C VAL A 244 -1.95 0.76 1.88
N ILE A 245 -1.96 0.43 3.17
CA ILE A 245 -3.17 0.01 3.88
C ILE A 245 -3.34 0.88 5.12
N ASP A 246 -4.56 0.93 5.63
CA ASP A 246 -4.85 1.55 6.92
C ASP A 246 -5.19 0.49 7.98
N ARG A 247 -5.42 0.93 9.20
CA ARG A 247 -5.76 0.09 10.34
C ARG A 247 -7.02 -0.75 10.10
N THR A 248 -8.03 -0.18 9.44
CA THR A 248 -9.27 -0.90 9.15
C THR A 248 -9.02 -2.05 8.18
N GLN A 249 -8.26 -1.81 7.12
CA GLN A 249 -7.88 -2.86 6.18
C GLN A 249 -7.03 -3.96 6.85
N LEU A 250 -6.04 -3.58 7.67
CA LEU A 250 -5.23 -4.54 8.44
C LEU A 250 -6.09 -5.44 9.33
N ILE A 251 -7.06 -4.87 10.05
CA ILE A 251 -7.98 -5.64 10.90
C ILE A 251 -8.83 -6.61 10.04
N LEU A 252 -9.31 -6.16 8.88
CA LEU A 252 -10.08 -7.01 7.97
C LEU A 252 -9.24 -8.17 7.41
N ASP A 253 -7.94 -7.95 7.15
CA ASP A 253 -7.02 -8.96 6.65
C ASP A 253 -6.71 -10.01 7.74
N ILE A 254 -6.47 -9.58 8.99
CA ILE A 254 -6.36 -10.47 10.16
C ILE A 254 -7.64 -11.30 10.28
N PHE A 255 -8.82 -10.66 10.21
CA PHE A 255 -10.09 -11.37 10.28
C PHE A 255 -10.27 -12.38 9.15
N ALA A 256 -9.91 -12.03 7.92
CA ALA A 256 -9.99 -12.93 6.78
C ALA A 256 -9.12 -14.18 6.97
N SER A 257 -7.92 -14.03 7.54
CA SER A 257 -7.02 -15.17 7.83
C SER A 257 -7.55 -16.07 8.95
N ARG A 258 -8.28 -15.51 9.93
CA ARG A 258 -8.78 -16.24 11.11
C ARG A 258 -10.17 -16.85 10.94
N ALA A 259 -10.94 -16.41 9.95
CA ALA A 259 -12.31 -16.87 9.74
C ALA A 259 -12.39 -18.34 9.31
N GLN A 260 -12.94 -19.18 10.18
CA GLN A 260 -13.13 -20.59 9.88
C GLN A 260 -14.58 -20.88 9.50
N SER A 261 -15.53 -20.27 10.21
CA SER A 261 -16.94 -20.50 10.00
C SER A 261 -17.45 -19.87 8.70
N LYS A 262 -18.48 -20.49 8.11
CA LYS A 262 -19.17 -19.92 6.94
C LYS A 262 -19.78 -18.55 7.26
N GLU A 263 -20.30 -18.34 8.48
CA GLU A 263 -20.86 -17.05 8.90
C GLU A 263 -19.77 -15.97 8.93
N GLY A 264 -18.64 -16.26 9.56
CA GLY A 264 -17.49 -15.35 9.67
C GLY A 264 -16.93 -14.98 8.31
N LYS A 265 -16.67 -15.97 7.44
CA LYS A 265 -16.18 -15.75 6.07
C LYS A 265 -17.10 -14.81 5.28
N LEU A 266 -18.42 -15.04 5.34
CA LEU A 266 -19.41 -14.19 4.67
C LEU A 266 -19.44 -12.76 5.24
N GLN A 267 -19.36 -12.60 6.55
CA GLN A 267 -19.36 -11.28 7.20
C GLN A 267 -18.12 -10.47 6.86
N ILE A 268 -16.95 -11.10 6.85
CA ILE A 268 -15.69 -10.43 6.53
C ILE A 268 -15.62 -10.06 5.06
N GLU A 269 -15.98 -10.97 4.15
CA GLU A 269 -16.04 -10.64 2.72
C GLU A 269 -16.99 -9.46 2.48
N MET A 270 -18.16 -9.47 3.12
CA MET A 270 -19.10 -8.34 3.05
C MET A 270 -18.51 -7.04 3.61
N ALA A 271 -17.73 -7.11 4.70
CA ALA A 271 -17.08 -5.95 5.30
C ALA A 271 -15.96 -5.40 4.40
N GLN A 272 -15.10 -6.26 3.84
CA GLN A 272 -14.07 -5.90 2.87
C GLN A 272 -14.69 -5.22 1.65
N LEU A 273 -15.74 -5.79 1.06
CA LEU A 273 -16.42 -5.19 -0.10
C LEU A 273 -17.04 -3.83 0.23
N LYS A 274 -17.67 -3.67 1.40
CA LYS A 274 -18.22 -2.38 1.85
C LYS A 274 -17.14 -1.33 2.07
N TYR A 275 -15.99 -1.74 2.60
CA TYR A 275 -14.86 -0.86 2.85
C TYR A 275 -14.19 -0.42 1.54
N MET A 276 -14.02 -1.34 0.59
CA MET A 276 -13.45 -1.10 -0.74
C MET A 276 -14.33 -0.25 -1.64
N LEU A 277 -15.65 -0.46 -1.64
CA LEU A 277 -16.60 0.19 -2.56
C LEU A 277 -16.44 1.73 -2.68
N PRO A 278 -16.41 2.52 -1.57
CA PRO A 278 -16.20 3.97 -1.65
C PRO A 278 -14.76 4.37 -2.03
N ARG A 279 -13.83 3.41 -1.98
CA ARG A 279 -12.39 3.59 -2.23
C ARG A 279 -11.96 3.11 -3.62
N LEU A 280 -12.86 2.52 -4.41
CA LEU A 280 -12.63 2.23 -5.82
C LEU A 280 -12.29 3.52 -6.55
N SER A 281 -11.10 3.56 -7.15
CA SER A 281 -10.58 4.73 -7.82
C SER A 281 -10.49 4.51 -9.33
N SER A 282 -10.65 5.59 -10.08
CA SER A 282 -10.60 5.65 -11.54
C SER A 282 -9.19 5.50 -12.14
N ARG A 283 -8.19 5.03 -11.39
CA ARG A 283 -6.82 4.92 -11.93
C ARG A 283 -6.74 3.96 -13.11
N ASP A 284 -7.63 2.97 -13.18
CA ASP A 284 -7.74 2.05 -14.32
C ASP A 284 -8.59 2.61 -15.50
N ASP A 285 -9.21 3.79 -15.34
CA ASP A 285 -10.18 4.36 -16.29
C ASP A 285 -9.54 5.28 -17.35
N ALA A 286 -8.27 5.66 -17.20
CA ALA A 286 -7.56 6.50 -18.18
C ALA A 286 -7.45 5.80 -19.56
N LEU A 287 -7.29 4.48 -19.57
CA LEU A 287 -7.34 3.65 -20.78
C LEU A 287 -8.75 3.58 -21.38
N SER A 288 -9.80 3.57 -20.55
CA SER A 288 -11.20 3.50 -21.00
C SER A 288 -11.60 4.75 -21.82
N ARG A 289 -11.11 5.93 -21.43
CA ARG A 289 -11.34 7.19 -22.15
C ARG A 289 -10.63 7.27 -23.50
N LEU A 290 -9.43 6.68 -23.62
CA LEU A 290 -8.69 6.63 -24.89
C LEU A 290 -9.30 5.66 -25.91
N THR A 291 -9.88 4.54 -25.45
CA THR A 291 -10.66 3.64 -26.32
C THR A 291 -12.01 4.20 -26.79
N GLY A 292 -12.47 5.32 -26.22
CA GLY A 292 -13.76 5.96 -26.54
C GLY A 292 -13.68 7.13 -27.53
N GLY A 293 -12.51 7.43 -28.09
CA GLY A 293 -12.31 8.58 -28.97
C GLY A 293 -12.44 8.25 -30.46
N ILE A 294 -13.55 8.72 -31.08
CA ILE A 294 -13.96 8.70 -32.50
C ILE A 294 -14.99 7.59 -32.81
N GLY A 295 -16.26 7.85 -32.49
CA GLY A 295 -17.40 7.25 -33.20
C GLY A 295 -18.34 6.30 -32.44
N ALA A 296 -18.08 5.93 -31.19
CA ALA A 296 -18.98 5.03 -30.45
C ALA A 296 -20.10 5.80 -29.72
N ARG A 297 -21.19 6.11 -30.43
CA ARG A 297 -22.48 6.47 -29.81
C ARG A 297 -23.14 5.21 -29.26
N GLY A 298 -22.73 4.79 -28.07
CA GLY A 298 -23.42 3.77 -27.28
C GLY A 298 -23.45 4.16 -25.81
N PRO A 299 -24.48 3.77 -25.03
CA PRO A 299 -24.49 3.97 -23.58
C PRO A 299 -23.52 2.96 -22.95
N GLY A 300 -22.21 3.19 -23.10
CA GLY A 300 -21.19 2.32 -22.53
C GLY A 300 -20.95 2.69 -21.07
N GLU A 301 -21.38 1.83 -20.13
CA GLU A 301 -21.01 1.93 -18.72
C GLU A 301 -19.47 1.96 -18.60
N THR A 302 -18.96 2.88 -17.77
CA THR A 302 -17.52 2.93 -17.46
C THR A 302 -17.08 1.67 -16.72
N ARG A 303 -15.78 1.31 -16.79
CA ARG A 303 -15.26 0.13 -16.09
C ARG A 303 -15.51 0.23 -14.57
N LEU A 304 -15.41 1.43 -14.01
CA LEU A 304 -15.75 1.68 -12.61
C LEU A 304 -17.22 1.45 -12.28
N GLU A 305 -18.14 1.82 -13.17
CA GLU A 305 -19.57 1.57 -12.98
C GLU A 305 -19.85 0.07 -13.01
N ILE A 306 -19.24 -0.67 -13.94
CA ILE A 306 -19.32 -2.13 -14.01
C ILE A 306 -18.79 -2.77 -12.72
N ASP A 307 -17.62 -2.33 -12.23
CA ASP A 307 -17.01 -2.88 -11.02
C ASP A 307 -17.84 -2.55 -9.76
N ARG A 308 -18.36 -1.32 -9.65
CA ARG A 308 -19.32 -0.95 -8.58
C ARG A 308 -20.57 -1.81 -8.62
N ARG A 309 -21.13 -2.04 -9.81
CA ARG A 309 -22.31 -2.88 -10.00
C ARG A 309 -22.04 -4.32 -9.58
N ARG A 310 -20.91 -4.91 -10.01
CA ARG A 310 -20.49 -6.26 -9.61
C ARG A 310 -20.34 -6.39 -8.09
N ILE A 311 -19.74 -5.40 -7.43
CA ILE A 311 -19.59 -5.39 -5.96
C ILE A 311 -20.96 -5.30 -5.29
N ASN A 312 -21.86 -4.44 -5.76
CA ASN A 312 -23.23 -4.34 -5.22
C ASN A 312 -24.03 -5.64 -5.40
N ASP A 313 -23.92 -6.29 -6.55
CA ASP A 313 -24.55 -7.59 -6.81
C ASP A 313 -24.00 -8.67 -5.88
N ARG A 314 -22.68 -8.67 -5.64
CA ARG A 314 -22.04 -9.59 -4.69
C ARG A 314 -22.51 -9.32 -3.28
N LEU A 315 -22.58 -8.06 -2.84
CA LEU A 315 -23.11 -7.66 -1.54
C LEU A 315 -24.54 -8.14 -1.33
N ALA A 316 -25.40 -8.02 -2.36
CA ALA A 316 -26.79 -8.50 -2.30
C ALA A 316 -26.86 -10.03 -2.12
N ARG A 317 -26.00 -10.78 -2.81
CA ARG A 317 -25.90 -12.25 -2.65
C ARG A 317 -25.41 -12.63 -1.26
N LEU A 318 -24.32 -12.02 -0.78
CA LEU A 318 -23.77 -12.26 0.55
C LEU A 318 -24.80 -11.96 1.65
N ALA A 319 -25.56 -10.87 1.52
CA ALA A 319 -26.62 -10.53 2.46
C ALA A 319 -27.74 -11.60 2.51
N LYS A 320 -28.11 -12.17 1.35
CA LYS A 320 -29.10 -13.27 1.27
C LYS A 320 -28.56 -14.55 1.91
N GLU A 321 -27.30 -14.89 1.66
CA GLU A 321 -26.64 -16.04 2.28
C GLU A 321 -26.55 -15.90 3.80
N LEU A 322 -26.14 -14.71 4.28
CA LEU A 322 -26.06 -14.42 5.71
C LEU A 322 -27.43 -14.53 6.40
N LYS A 323 -28.51 -14.08 5.74
CA LYS A 323 -29.88 -14.26 6.23
C LYS A 323 -30.26 -15.73 6.40
N ASN A 324 -29.78 -16.61 5.53
CA ASN A 324 -30.02 -18.06 5.64
C ASN A 324 -29.24 -18.68 6.81
N VAL A 325 -27.99 -18.28 7.01
CA VAL A 325 -27.18 -18.72 8.18
C VAL A 325 -27.82 -18.24 9.49
N GLY A 326 -28.31 -17.00 9.52
CA GLY A 326 -29.03 -16.44 10.67
C GLY A 326 -30.27 -17.26 11.08
N LYS A 327 -31.01 -17.82 10.12
CA LYS A 327 -32.16 -18.72 10.41
C LYS A 327 -31.72 -19.99 11.14
N GLN A 328 -30.57 -20.59 10.78
CA GLN A 328 -30.03 -21.76 11.47
C GLN A 328 -29.62 -21.43 12.91
N ARG A 329 -28.99 -20.27 13.12
CA ARG A 329 -28.61 -19.77 14.45
C ARG A 329 -29.84 -19.52 15.33
N TYR A 330 -30.91 -18.94 14.77
CA TYR A 330 -32.18 -18.73 15.47
C TYR A 330 -32.79 -20.06 15.94
N ARG A 331 -32.85 -21.08 15.07
CA ARG A 331 -33.34 -22.42 15.44
C ARG A 331 -32.55 -23.04 16.61
N ARG A 332 -31.22 -22.88 16.62
CA ARG A 332 -30.37 -23.32 17.74
C ARG A 332 -30.69 -22.59 19.05
N ARG A 333 -30.92 -21.27 19.00
CA ARG A 333 -31.30 -20.48 20.19
C ARG A 333 -32.66 -20.89 20.76
N VAL A 334 -33.66 -21.13 19.90
CA VAL A 334 -34.99 -21.58 20.32
C VAL A 334 -34.93 -22.93 21.04
N LYS A 335 -34.12 -23.88 20.53
CA LYS A 335 -33.91 -25.17 21.20
C LYS A 335 -33.24 -25.04 22.58
N ARG A 336 -32.29 -24.11 22.73
CA ARG A 336 -31.64 -23.82 24.02
C ARG A 336 -32.61 -23.22 25.04
N ARG A 337 -33.42 -22.25 24.62
CA ARG A 337 -34.48 -21.66 25.47
C ARG A 337 -35.51 -22.68 25.92
N LYS A 338 -35.87 -23.64 25.04
CA LYS A 338 -36.81 -24.70 25.40
C LYS A 338 -36.29 -25.64 26.50
N ASN A 339 -34.97 -25.68 26.70
CA ASN A 339 -34.30 -26.54 27.69
C ASN A 339 -33.81 -25.77 28.92
N ASP A 340 -34.19 -24.49 29.10
CA ASP A 340 -33.80 -23.62 30.22
C ASP A 340 -32.29 -23.57 30.53
N LEU A 341 -31.43 -23.73 29.51
CA LEU A 341 -29.98 -23.69 29.67
C LEU A 341 -29.48 -22.24 29.76
N PRO A 342 -28.86 -21.82 30.88
CA PRO A 342 -28.25 -20.49 31.00
C PRO A 342 -27.08 -20.33 30.04
N VAL A 343 -26.93 -19.12 29.48
CA VAL A 343 -25.82 -18.76 28.58
C VAL A 343 -25.00 -17.63 29.19
N LEU A 344 -23.71 -17.87 29.37
CA LEU A 344 -22.72 -16.91 29.83
C LEU A 344 -21.85 -16.49 28.64
N SER A 345 -21.60 -15.19 28.48
CA SER A 345 -20.72 -14.65 27.43
C SER A 345 -19.53 -13.96 28.08
N LEU A 346 -18.32 -14.33 27.66
CA LEU A 346 -17.09 -13.66 28.08
C LEU A 346 -16.84 -12.46 27.18
N VAL A 347 -16.68 -11.26 27.77
CA VAL A 347 -16.41 -10.00 27.05
C VAL A 347 -15.15 -9.33 27.62
N GLY A 348 -14.44 -8.59 26.79
CA GLY A 348 -13.18 -7.92 27.14
C GLY A 348 -12.28 -7.80 25.93
N TYR A 349 -11.22 -6.99 26.02
CA TYR A 349 -10.28 -6.73 24.92
C TYR A 349 -9.62 -8.00 24.37
N THR A 350 -9.13 -7.92 23.14
CA THR A 350 -8.23 -8.92 22.56
C THR A 350 -7.04 -9.18 23.49
N ASN A 351 -6.64 -10.45 23.60
CA ASN A 351 -5.56 -10.90 24.49
C ASN A 351 -5.78 -10.70 26.01
N ALA A 352 -7.00 -10.37 26.46
CA ALA A 352 -7.33 -10.28 27.90
C ALA A 352 -7.47 -11.65 28.62
N GLY A 353 -7.07 -12.76 28.00
CA GLY A 353 -7.17 -14.10 28.58
C GLY A 353 -8.57 -14.75 28.52
N LYS A 354 -9.51 -14.24 27.71
CA LYS A 354 -10.87 -14.79 27.58
C LYS A 354 -10.89 -16.28 27.18
N SER A 355 -10.16 -16.63 26.13
CA SER A 355 -10.07 -18.03 25.64
C SER A 355 -9.35 -18.93 26.65
N THR A 356 -8.32 -18.41 27.33
CA THR A 356 -7.60 -19.12 28.42
C THR A 356 -8.51 -19.43 29.60
N LEU A 357 -9.35 -18.46 30.00
CA LEU A 357 -10.34 -18.65 31.06
C LEU A 357 -11.39 -19.71 30.66
N LEU A 358 -11.89 -19.67 29.42
CA LEU A 358 -12.82 -20.67 28.94
C LEU A 358 -12.22 -22.07 28.98
N ASN A 359 -10.97 -22.25 28.50
CA ASN A 359 -10.26 -23.52 28.54
C ASN A 359 -10.11 -24.06 29.97
N THR A 360 -9.71 -23.19 30.89
CA THR A 360 -9.53 -23.55 32.30
C THR A 360 -10.86 -23.97 32.94
N LEU A 361 -11.96 -23.30 32.59
CA LEU A 361 -13.29 -23.62 33.13
C LEU A 361 -13.86 -24.90 32.54
N THR A 362 -13.66 -25.16 31.25
CA THR A 362 -14.35 -26.26 30.53
C THR A 362 -13.47 -27.45 30.18
N ASP A 363 -12.22 -27.48 30.63
CA ASP A 363 -11.21 -28.50 30.30
C ASP A 363 -11.16 -28.76 28.79
N SER A 364 -11.05 -27.67 28.03
CA SER A 364 -11.14 -27.70 26.57
C SER A 364 -9.88 -27.14 25.92
N ASP A 365 -9.52 -27.69 24.76
CA ASP A 365 -8.42 -27.18 23.93
C ASP A 365 -8.91 -26.17 22.89
N ILE A 366 -9.41 -25.00 23.31
CA ILE A 366 -9.69 -23.90 22.37
C ILE A 366 -8.37 -23.20 22.07
N PHE A 367 -8.15 -22.90 20.80
CA PHE A 367 -6.97 -22.19 20.33
C PHE A 367 -6.83 -20.83 21.04
N ALA A 368 -5.74 -20.66 21.79
CA ALA A 368 -5.40 -19.42 22.47
C ALA A 368 -3.92 -19.12 22.16
N GLU A 369 -3.66 -18.01 21.46
CA GLU A 369 -2.31 -17.51 21.18
C GLU A 369 -2.19 -16.09 21.75
N ASP A 370 -0.95 -15.70 22.09
CA ASP A 370 -0.57 -14.33 22.45
C ASP A 370 -0.53 -13.45 21.17
N LYS A 371 -1.70 -13.27 20.56
CA LYS A 371 -1.93 -12.50 19.32
C LYS A 371 -3.29 -11.81 19.38
N LEU A 372 -3.38 -10.59 18.85
CA LEU A 372 -4.65 -9.91 18.68
C LEU A 372 -5.55 -10.67 17.69
N PHE A 373 -6.84 -10.75 18.03
CA PHE A 373 -7.88 -11.45 17.26
C PHE A 373 -7.61 -12.95 16.99
N ALA A 374 -6.93 -13.63 17.92
CA ALA A 374 -6.72 -15.08 17.85
C ALA A 374 -8.02 -15.88 17.65
N THR A 375 -9.13 -15.41 18.22
CA THR A 375 -10.46 -16.03 18.14
C THR A 375 -11.47 -15.08 17.51
N LEU A 376 -11.97 -15.40 16.32
CA LEU A 376 -13.03 -14.64 15.64
C LEU A 376 -14.41 -15.30 15.72
N ASP A 377 -14.47 -16.61 15.60
CA ASP A 377 -15.76 -17.31 15.63
C ASP A 377 -16.17 -17.57 17.08
N PRO A 378 -17.40 -17.19 17.50
CA PRO A 378 -17.83 -17.38 18.87
C PRO A 378 -17.88 -18.87 19.20
N THR A 379 -17.10 -19.28 20.21
CA THR A 379 -16.97 -20.67 20.61
C THR A 379 -17.76 -20.92 21.88
N SER A 380 -18.74 -21.82 21.83
CA SER A 380 -19.53 -22.22 23.00
C SER A 380 -19.07 -23.59 23.53
N ARG A 381 -18.96 -23.71 24.86
CA ARG A 381 -18.73 -24.97 25.58
C ARG A 381 -19.76 -25.15 26.69
N ARG A 382 -20.05 -26.41 27.02
CA ARG A 382 -20.92 -26.75 28.15
C ARG A 382 -20.06 -26.89 29.40
N LEU A 383 -20.48 -26.25 30.48
CA LEU A 383 -19.89 -26.36 31.80
C LEU A 383 -20.93 -26.98 32.72
N ARG A 384 -20.57 -28.05 33.43
CA ARG A 384 -21.44 -28.70 34.42
C ARG A 384 -20.97 -28.32 35.82
N PHE A 385 -21.84 -27.69 36.59
CA PHE A 385 -21.56 -27.42 38.01
C PHE A 385 -21.84 -28.66 38.87
N PRO A 386 -21.21 -28.79 40.05
CA PRO A 386 -21.38 -29.93 40.95
C PRO A 386 -22.81 -30.20 41.45
N ARG A 387 -23.76 -29.25 41.28
CA ARG A 387 -25.16 -29.34 41.73
C ARG A 387 -26.16 -29.53 40.57
N ASP A 388 -25.78 -30.25 39.51
CA ASP A 388 -26.60 -30.58 38.33
C ASP A 388 -27.12 -29.39 37.49
N VAL A 389 -26.50 -28.22 37.62
CA VAL A 389 -26.76 -27.08 36.72
C VAL A 389 -25.79 -27.12 35.54
N GLU A 390 -26.32 -27.26 34.33
CA GLU A 390 -25.55 -27.10 33.10
C GLU A 390 -25.67 -25.68 32.58
N VAL A 391 -24.54 -25.04 32.28
CA VAL A 391 -24.49 -23.74 31.61
C VAL A 391 -23.70 -23.82 30.31
N ILE A 392 -23.99 -22.92 29.39
CA ILE A 392 -23.21 -22.75 28.16
C ILE A 392 -22.37 -21.48 28.31
N VAL A 393 -21.05 -21.62 28.28
CA VAL A 393 -20.12 -20.47 28.25
C VAL A 393 -19.70 -20.24 26.81
N THR A 394 -19.76 -18.99 26.36
CA THR A 394 -19.40 -18.58 25.00
C THR A 394 -18.28 -17.54 25.04
N ASP A 395 -17.17 -17.85 24.38
CA ASP A 395 -16.11 -16.88 24.11
C ASP A 395 -16.49 -16.02 22.91
N THR A 396 -16.38 -14.70 23.05
CA THR A 396 -16.65 -13.74 21.98
C THR A 396 -15.37 -13.11 21.48
N VAL A 397 -15.42 -12.54 20.27
CA VAL A 397 -14.32 -11.72 19.75
C VAL A 397 -14.01 -10.59 20.72
N GLY A 398 -12.71 -10.34 20.90
CA GLY A 398 -12.19 -9.29 21.77
C GLY A 398 -12.10 -7.92 21.15
#